data_AF-A0A2G6GDC8-F1
#
_entry.id   AF-A0A2G6GDC8-F1
#
_cell.length_a   1.000
_cell.length_b   1.000
_cell.length_c   1.000
_cell.angle_alpha   90.00
_cell.angle_beta   90.00
_cell.angle_gamma   90.00
#
_symmetry.space_group_name_H-M   'P 1'
#
loop_
_entity.id
_entity.type
_entity.pdbx_description
1 polymer ?
#
loop_
_entity_poly.entity_id
_entity_poly.type
_entity_poly.pdbx_seq_one_letter_code
_entity_poly.pdbx_strand_id
1 'polypeptide(L)'
;MSTTRITEPRRRFVEVISQHTHITFKELKKKLAQGPNAAMDLATLYRIVDAFKKEGLIHEMKVAGERVIFASRSENSTSEDAVIITFCENCGAISDEHSPLPANHTFMETHARVKSCDHCVIAS
;
A
#
# COMPACT_ATOMS: atom_id res chain seq x y z
N MET A 1 2.14 7.10 22.83
CA MET A 1 1.47 7.52 21.58
C MET A 1 2.02 8.87 21.16
N SER A 2 2.99 8.91 20.24
CA SER A 2 3.46 10.17 19.67
C SER A 2 2.38 10.71 18.74
N THR A 3 1.78 11.83 19.13
CA THR A 3 0.86 12.63 18.30
C THR A 3 1.66 13.27 17.17
N THR A 4 2.04 12.46 16.19
CA THR A 4 2.73 12.96 14.99
C THR A 4 1.77 13.89 14.26
N ARG A 5 2.10 15.19 14.25
CA ARG A 5 1.34 16.20 13.50
C ARG A 5 1.29 15.77 12.04
N ILE A 6 0.10 15.39 11.57
CA ILE A 6 -0.11 15.05 10.16
C ILE A 6 0.10 16.33 9.35
N THR A 7 1.15 16.35 8.54
CA THR A 7 1.43 17.45 7.62
C THR A 7 0.44 17.43 6.46
N GLU A 8 0.19 18.57 5.82
CA GLU A 8 -0.72 18.65 4.68
C GLU A 8 -0.40 17.64 3.57
N PRO A 9 0.88 17.43 3.16
CA PRO A 9 1.23 16.40 2.20
C PRO A 9 0.83 14.98 2.64
N ARG A 10 1.07 14.61 3.91
CA ARG A 10 0.69 13.30 4.46
C ARG A 10 -0.83 13.13 4.49
N ARG A 11 -1.58 14.19 4.84
CA ARG A 11 -3.04 14.19 4.81
C ARG A 11 -3.56 13.92 3.40
N ARG A 12 -3.06 14.66 2.40
CA ARG A 12 -3.45 14.47 0.99
C ARG A 12 -3.09 13.09 0.46
N PHE A 13 -1.94 12.55 0.86
CA PHE A 13 -1.58 11.17 0.53
C PHE A 13 -2.60 10.17 1.07
N VAL A 14 -2.95 10.26 2.36
CA VAL A 14 -3.95 9.40 3.01
C VAL A 14 -5.32 9.53 2.36
N GLU A 15 -5.78 10.75 2.06
CA GLU A 15 -7.05 11.00 1.36
C GLU A 15 -7.11 10.31 -0.01
N VAL A 16 -6.01 10.32 -0.76
CA VAL A 16 -5.98 9.68 -2.09
C VAL A 16 -5.97 8.16 -1.97
N ILE A 17 -5.14 7.59 -1.10
CA ILE A 17 -5.06 6.12 -0.98
C ILE A 17 -6.32 5.51 -0.36
N SER A 18 -7.04 6.21 0.52
CA SER A 18 -8.27 5.70 1.15
C SER A 18 -9.45 5.62 0.18
N GLN A 19 -9.41 6.36 -0.92
CA GLN A 19 -10.42 6.34 -1.98
C GLN A 19 -10.25 5.17 -2.97
N HIS A 20 -9.15 4.41 -2.88
CA HIS A 20 -8.84 3.37 -3.85
C HIS A 20 -8.50 2.07 -3.12
N THR A 21 -8.92 0.93 -3.66
CA THR A 21 -8.45 -0.38 -3.17
C THR A 21 -6.95 -0.55 -3.39
N HIS A 22 -6.45 -0.01 -4.49
CA HIS A 22 -5.03 0.10 -4.83
C HIS A 22 -4.84 1.26 -5.82
N ILE A 23 -3.62 1.78 -5.91
CA ILE A 23 -3.28 2.87 -6.82
C ILE A 23 -1.87 2.68 -7.36
N THR A 24 -1.66 2.96 -8.65
CA THR A 24 -0.31 2.89 -9.21
C THR A 24 0.52 4.09 -8.76
N PHE A 25 1.84 3.93 -8.63
CA PHE A 25 2.74 5.04 -8.34
C PHE A 25 2.68 6.12 -9.44
N LYS A 26 2.37 5.73 -10.68
CA LYS A 26 2.14 6.65 -11.80
C LYS A 26 0.93 7.56 -11.54
N GLU A 27 -0.18 7.00 -11.08
CA GLU A 27 -1.38 7.75 -10.72
C GLU A 27 -1.16 8.62 -9.49
N LEU A 28 -0.45 8.12 -8.47
CA LEU A 28 -0.06 8.94 -7.31
C LEU A 28 0.74 10.17 -7.73
N LYS A 29 1.74 10.00 -8.62
CA LYS A 29 2.49 11.14 -9.18
C LYS A 29 1.56 12.13 -9.85
N LYS A 30 0.63 11.66 -10.69
CA LYS A 30 -0.32 12.51 -11.41
C LYS A 30 -1.26 13.27 -10.47
N LYS A 31 -1.71 12.64 -9.38
CA LYS A 31 -2.69 13.23 -8.44
C LYS A 31 -2.04 14.15 -7.40
N LEU A 32 -0.83 13.83 -6.95
CA LEU A 32 -0.22 14.48 -5.78
C LEU A 32 1.00 15.34 -6.11
N ALA A 33 1.77 14.98 -7.14
CA ALA A 33 3.07 15.58 -7.42
C ALA A 33 3.18 16.28 -8.79
N GLN A 34 2.13 16.21 -9.60
CA GLN A 34 2.09 16.76 -10.95
C GLN A 34 0.74 17.44 -11.20
N GLY A 35 0.74 18.43 -12.09
CA GLY A 35 -0.47 19.16 -12.48
C GLY A 35 -0.79 20.37 -11.60
N PRO A 36 -1.88 21.10 -11.92
CA PRO A 36 -2.19 22.40 -11.33
C PRO A 36 -2.57 22.34 -9.84
N ASN A 37 -2.98 21.17 -9.35
CA ASN A 37 -3.38 20.94 -7.96
C ASN A 37 -2.36 20.07 -7.19
N ALA A 38 -1.10 20.05 -7.62
CA ALA A 38 -0.07 19.27 -6.95
C ALA A 38 0.06 19.71 -5.48
N ALA A 39 -0.08 18.75 -4.56
CA ALA A 39 -0.02 18.97 -3.12
C ALA A 39 1.42 18.91 -2.58
N MET A 40 2.35 18.33 -3.34
CA MET A 40 3.73 18.10 -2.94
C MET A 40 4.65 18.00 -4.16
N ASP A 41 5.97 18.04 -3.94
CA ASP A 41 6.93 17.69 -4.97
C ASP A 41 7.14 16.17 -5.07
N LEU A 42 7.82 15.73 -6.12
CA LEU A 42 8.06 14.31 -6.37
C LEU A 42 8.93 13.68 -5.27
N ALA A 43 9.95 14.39 -4.77
CA ALA A 43 10.84 13.87 -3.73
C ALA A 43 10.10 13.62 -2.41
N THR A 44 9.16 14.50 -2.08
CA THR A 44 8.27 14.41 -0.91
C THR A 44 7.33 13.22 -1.04
N LEU A 45 6.77 12.97 -2.23
CA LEU A 45 5.94 11.78 -2.47
C LEU A 45 6.74 10.49 -2.22
N TYR A 46 7.98 10.38 -2.73
CA TYR A 46 8.84 9.22 -2.45
C TYR A 46 9.09 9.05 -0.96
N ARG A 47 9.47 10.13 -0.25
CA ARG A 47 9.73 10.08 1.20
C ARG A 47 8.49 9.67 2.01
N ILE A 48 7.30 10.10 1.61
CA ILE A 48 6.04 9.71 2.26
C ILE A 48 5.78 8.23 2.05
N VAL A 49 5.91 7.73 0.81
CA VAL A 49 5.74 6.31 0.51
C VAL A 49 6.73 5.45 1.30
N ASP A 50 8.01 5.83 1.32
CA ASP A 50 9.03 5.09 2.07
C ASP A 50 8.75 5.09 3.58
N ALA A 51 8.31 6.22 4.14
CA ALA A 51 7.96 6.31 5.55
C ALA A 51 6.73 5.45 5.89
N PHE A 52 5.66 5.54 5.11
CA PHE A 52 4.43 4.77 5.35
C PHE A 52 4.67 3.27 5.18
N LYS A 53 5.49 2.87 4.19
CA LYS A 53 5.88 1.47 4.02
C LYS A 53 6.69 0.97 5.21
N LYS A 54 7.65 1.77 5.69
CA LYS A 54 8.44 1.43 6.88
C LYS A 54 7.59 1.29 8.14
N GLU A 55 6.53 2.10 8.25
CA GLU A 55 5.57 2.07 9.36
C GLU A 55 4.53 0.94 9.21
N GLY A 56 4.54 0.16 8.12
CA GLY A 56 3.56 -0.91 7.86
C GLY A 56 2.17 -0.41 7.47
N LEU A 57 2.02 0.89 7.18
CA LEU A 57 0.72 1.51 6.87
C LEU A 57 0.28 1.27 5.43
N ILE A 58 1.24 1.02 4.54
CA ILE A 58 1.00 0.69 3.13
C ILE A 58 1.91 -0.45 2.70
N HIS A 59 1.47 -1.12 1.65
CA HIS A 59 2.26 -2.12 0.95
C HIS A 59 2.54 -1.68 -0.49
N GLU A 60 3.64 -2.19 -1.04
CA GLU A 60 4.03 -1.91 -2.41
C GLU A 60 4.44 -3.20 -3.12
N MET A 61 3.82 -3.49 -4.24
CA MET A 61 4.17 -4.62 -5.10
C MET A 61 4.39 -4.20 -6.56
N LYS A 62 5.07 -5.05 -7.33
CA LYS A 62 5.27 -4.84 -8.76
C LYS A 62 4.32 -5.73 -9.57
N VAL A 63 3.35 -5.13 -10.26
CA VAL A 63 2.39 -5.84 -11.13
C VAL A 63 2.64 -5.41 -12.58
N ALA A 64 2.96 -6.37 -13.44
CA ALA A 64 3.20 -6.12 -14.88
C ALA A 64 4.19 -4.97 -15.17
N GLY A 65 5.20 -4.78 -14.31
CA GLY A 65 6.18 -3.72 -14.44
C GLY A 65 5.85 -2.43 -13.68
N GLU A 66 4.62 -2.26 -13.21
CA GLU A 66 4.17 -1.07 -12.48
C GLU A 66 4.24 -1.25 -10.97
N ARG A 67 4.59 -0.18 -10.25
CA ARG A 67 4.54 -0.13 -8.79
C ARG A 67 3.09 0.14 -8.37
N VAL A 68 2.50 -0.76 -7.62
CA VAL A 68 1.13 -0.67 -7.10
C VAL A 68 1.20 -0.53 -5.59
N ILE A 69 0.51 0.47 -5.06
CA ILE A 69 0.44 0.81 -3.65
C ILE A 69 -0.99 0.60 -3.16
N PHE A 70 -1.13 0.05 -1.96
CA PHE A 70 -2.42 -0.08 -1.29
C PHE A 70 -2.24 0.02 0.23
N ALA A 71 -3.29 0.44 0.93
CA ALA A 71 -3.27 0.58 2.38
C ALA A 71 -3.28 -0.81 3.05
N SER A 72 -2.55 -0.95 4.15
CA SER A 72 -2.68 -2.12 5.03
C SER A 72 -4.10 -2.17 5.60
N ARG A 73 -4.72 -3.35 5.61
CA ARG A 73 -6.07 -3.56 6.16
C ARG A 73 -6.06 -4.10 7.58
N SER A 74 -4.90 -4.50 8.10
CA SER A 74 -4.79 -5.03 9.44
C SER A 74 -4.71 -3.89 10.46
N GLU A 75 -5.68 -3.82 11.37
CA GLU A 75 -5.73 -2.83 12.45
C GLU A 75 -4.52 -2.94 13.41
N ASN A 76 -3.85 -4.09 13.41
CA ASN A 76 -2.68 -4.39 14.22
C ASN A 76 -1.41 -4.60 13.39
N SER A 77 -1.38 -4.23 12.10
CA SER A 77 -0.16 -4.37 11.30
C SER A 77 0.95 -3.54 11.90
N THR A 78 2.02 -4.20 12.29
CA THR A 78 3.26 -3.57 12.73
C THR A 78 4.36 -3.83 11.70
N SER A 79 5.45 -3.07 11.76
CA SER A 79 6.64 -3.39 10.97
C SER A 79 7.29 -4.72 11.38
N GLU A 80 6.77 -5.39 12.42
CA GLU A 80 7.23 -6.68 12.94
C GLU A 80 6.35 -7.86 12.47
N ASP A 81 5.46 -7.62 11.51
CA ASP A 81 4.64 -8.68 10.92
C ASP A 81 5.26 -9.21 9.62
N ALA A 82 5.13 -10.52 9.43
CA ALA A 82 5.26 -11.16 8.15
C ALA A 82 3.98 -10.93 7.35
N VAL A 83 4.11 -10.39 6.14
CA VAL A 83 2.99 -10.00 5.30
C VAL A 83 2.93 -10.87 4.05
N ILE A 84 1.76 -11.41 3.76
CA ILE A 84 1.45 -12.08 2.49
C ILE A 84 0.50 -11.16 1.71
N ILE A 85 0.96 -10.68 0.56
CA ILE A 85 0.20 -9.83 -0.34
C ILE A 85 -0.28 -10.67 -1.51
N THR A 86 -1.60 -10.78 -1.69
CA THR A 86 -2.21 -11.57 -2.75
C THR A 86 -2.81 -10.67 -3.83
N PHE A 87 -2.45 -10.90 -5.09
CA PHE A 87 -3.05 -10.28 -6.27
C PHE A 87 -3.89 -11.30 -7.04
N CYS A 88 -5.16 -10.97 -7.27
CA CYS A 88 -6.08 -11.75 -8.08
C CYS A 88 -6.00 -11.34 -9.56
N GLU A 89 -5.62 -12.26 -10.44
CA GLU A 89 -5.54 -11.99 -11.88
C GLU A 89 -6.91 -11.84 -12.56
N ASN A 90 -7.98 -12.42 -11.98
CA ASN A 90 -9.33 -12.36 -12.53
C ASN A 90 -10.02 -11.01 -12.28
N CYS A 91 -10.04 -10.52 -11.04
CA CYS A 91 -10.75 -9.29 -10.67
C CYS A 91 -9.84 -8.12 -10.29
N GLY A 92 -8.52 -8.30 -10.25
CA GLY A 92 -7.56 -7.27 -9.85
C GLY A 92 -7.59 -6.91 -8.37
N ALA A 93 -8.32 -7.68 -7.54
CA ALA A 93 -8.33 -7.47 -6.10
C ALA A 93 -6.94 -7.71 -5.50
N ILE A 94 -6.60 -6.88 -4.51
CA ILE A 94 -5.38 -7.01 -3.71
C ILE A 94 -5.81 -7.14 -2.24
N SER A 95 -5.20 -8.09 -1.54
CA SER A 95 -5.38 -8.31 -0.11
C SER A 95 -4.05 -8.58 0.57
N ASP A 96 -3.98 -8.26 1.85
CA ASP A 96 -2.85 -8.51 2.75
C ASP A 96 -3.28 -9.38 3.93
N GLU A 97 -2.43 -10.35 4.27
CA GLU A 97 -2.54 -11.16 5.48
C GLU A 97 -1.29 -10.97 6.32
N HIS A 98 -1.46 -10.76 7.62
CA HIS A 98 -0.39 -10.49 8.57
C HIS A 98 -0.25 -11.65 9.54
N SER A 99 0.99 -12.03 9.85
CA SER A 99 1.33 -13.06 10.83
C SER A 99 2.59 -12.66 11.59
N PRO A 100 2.81 -13.16 12.82
CA PRO A 100 4.02 -12.83 13.56
C PRO A 100 5.28 -13.20 12.77
N LEU A 101 6.28 -12.29 12.74
CA LEU A 101 7.56 -12.60 12.12
C LEU A 101 8.19 -13.86 12.75
N PRO A 102 8.73 -14.78 11.94
CA PRO A 102 9.55 -15.86 12.45
C PRO A 102 10.76 -15.34 13.23
N ALA A 103 11.22 -16.09 14.22
CA ALA A 103 12.41 -15.74 14.99
C ALA A 103 13.59 -15.40 14.04
N ASN A 104 14.36 -14.37 14.41
CA ASN A 104 15.51 -13.84 13.65
C ASN A 104 15.20 -13.14 12.33
N HIS A 105 13.93 -12.83 12.03
CA HIS A 105 13.56 -12.01 10.88
C HIS A 105 13.20 -10.60 11.34
N THR A 106 13.70 -9.60 10.60
CA THR A 106 13.38 -8.18 10.85
C THR A 106 12.31 -7.66 9.88
N PHE A 107 12.02 -8.42 8.81
CA PHE A 107 10.99 -8.13 7.82
C PHE A 107 10.76 -9.37 6.94
N MET A 108 9.50 -9.65 6.59
CA MET A 108 9.15 -10.69 5.61
C MET A 108 7.90 -10.24 4.84
N GLU A 109 8.03 -10.09 3.52
CA GLU A 109 6.91 -9.75 2.63
C GLU A 109 6.93 -10.71 1.45
N THR A 110 5.82 -11.43 1.26
CA THR A 110 5.64 -12.40 0.17
C THR A 110 4.56 -11.89 -0.77
N HIS A 111 4.82 -11.92 -2.08
CA HIS A 111 3.81 -11.60 -3.10
C HIS A 111 3.28 -12.89 -3.71
N ALA A 112 2.01 -13.17 -3.50
CA ALA A 112 1.28 -14.27 -4.11
C ALA A 112 0.44 -13.76 -5.29
N ARG A 113 0.42 -14.52 -6.38
CA ARG A 113 -0.48 -14.30 -7.52
C ARG A 113 -1.40 -15.48 -7.63
N VAL A 114 -2.70 -15.22 -7.64
CA VAL A 114 -3.74 -16.24 -7.75
C VAL A 114 -4.57 -15.98 -9.00
N LYS A 115 -4.98 -17.06 -9.68
CA LYS A 115 -5.84 -16.96 -10.86
C LYS A 115 -7.19 -16.31 -10.52
N SER A 116 -7.74 -16.64 -9.36
CA SER A 116 -9.02 -16.13 -8.85
C SER A 116 -8.97 -16.15 -7.33
N CYS A 117 -9.57 -15.15 -6.67
CA CYS A 117 -9.68 -15.09 -5.21
C CYS A 117 -11.11 -15.41 -4.75
N ASP A 118 -11.32 -15.57 -3.44
CA ASP A 118 -12.63 -15.90 -2.86
C ASP A 118 -13.70 -14.85 -3.16
N HIS A 119 -13.31 -13.57 -3.35
CA HIS A 119 -14.23 -12.51 -3.75
C HIS A 119 -14.80 -12.72 -5.16
N CYS A 120 -14.08 -13.43 -6.04
CA CYS A 120 -14.60 -13.78 -7.36
C CYS A 120 -15.67 -14.86 -7.31
N VAL A 121 -15.62 -15.74 -6.31
CA VAL A 121 -16.52 -16.91 -6.20
C VAL A 121 -17.93 -16.48 -5.80
N ILE A 122 -18.05 -15.43 -4.98
CA ILE A 122 -19.34 -14.88 -4.51
C ILE A 122 -20.11 -14.15 -5.64
N ALA A 123 -19.45 -13.78 -6.73
CA ALA A 123 -20.06 -13.09 -7.88
C ALA A 123 -20.58 -14.05 -8.98
N SER A 124 -20.83 -15.32 -8.63
CA SER A 124 -21.36 -16.35 -9.55
C SER A 124 -22.86 -16.57 -9.37
#